data_AF-A0A6P0UVR8-F1
#
_entry.id   AF-A0A6P0UVR8-F1
#
_cell.length_a   1.000
_cell.length_b   1.000
_cell.length_c   1.000
_cell.angle_alpha   90.00
_cell.angle_beta   90.00
_cell.angle_gamma   90.00
#
_symmetry.space_group_name_H-M   'P 1'
#
loop_
_entity.id
_entity.type
_entity.pdbx_description
1 polymer ?
#
loop_
_entity_poly.entity_id
_entity_poly.type
_entity_poly.pdbx_seq_one_letter_code
_entity_poly.pdbx_strand_id
1 'polypeptide(L)'
;MPNNPLAEVFGFPTDNFTEQAKRHRRYKLCPYYNKVPNCTKDKASNPLGVCSIYHKGRAVITCPVRFRQDWLIAEHAASYFFGEETNWTSLTEVRLKDANGRSAGNIDMVLVAYDDRGKILDFGSVEVQAVYISGNVREPFERYISAPEEWENIDWSKLGTYYPHPDYLSSSRKRLIPQLLYKGTILREWNKKQMIVVQKSFFDTLPKLPQVERSESEIAWSLYTLERQENNLKLILDNVIYTKYWEAINQIVTPKSGQVESFIEVLQQKLDAQLDNPPDNQTILDIPLQ
;
A
#
# COMPACT_ATOMS: atom_id res chain seq x y z
N MET A 1 -3.78 11.44 -20.35
CA MET A 1 -5.26 11.46 -20.51
C MET A 1 -5.85 11.93 -19.18
N PRO A 2 -6.56 13.08 -19.12
CA PRO A 2 -6.87 13.72 -17.84
C PRO A 2 -7.73 12.89 -16.87
N ASN A 3 -8.39 11.84 -17.39
CA ASN A 3 -9.45 11.15 -16.69
C ASN A 3 -9.32 9.61 -16.70
N ASN A 4 -8.22 8.98 -17.10
CA ASN A 4 -8.12 7.52 -16.96
C ASN A 4 -7.77 7.16 -15.50
N PRO A 5 -8.60 6.42 -14.74
CA PRO A 5 -8.27 6.04 -13.36
C PRO A 5 -7.35 4.81 -13.27
N LEU A 6 -7.23 3.99 -14.33
CA LEU A 6 -6.48 2.75 -14.30
C LEU A 6 -5.09 2.94 -14.90
N ALA A 7 -4.05 2.82 -14.07
CA ALA A 7 -2.67 2.86 -14.54
C ALA A 7 -2.25 1.49 -15.08
N GLU A 8 -2.32 0.43 -14.27
CA GLU A 8 -1.97 -0.93 -14.69
C GLU A 8 -3.12 -1.91 -14.49
N VAL A 9 -3.38 -2.71 -15.52
CA VAL A 9 -4.29 -3.86 -15.47
C VAL A 9 -3.51 -5.14 -15.79
N PHE A 10 -3.48 -6.06 -14.83
CA PHE A 10 -2.65 -7.27 -14.80
C PHE A 10 -1.15 -6.99 -15.01
N GLY A 11 -0.69 -5.86 -14.47
CA GLY A 11 0.71 -5.42 -14.50
C GLY A 11 1.16 -4.72 -15.77
N PHE A 12 0.24 -4.42 -16.69
CA PHE A 12 0.56 -3.69 -17.91
C PHE A 12 -0.22 -2.38 -17.97
N PRO A 13 0.38 -1.28 -18.45
CA PRO A 13 -0.34 -0.04 -18.76
C PRO A 13 -1.59 -0.29 -19.59
N THR A 14 -2.65 0.46 -19.35
CA THR A 14 -3.94 0.24 -20.03
C THR A 14 -3.89 0.42 -21.55
N ASP A 15 -2.92 1.18 -22.04
CA ASP A 15 -2.59 1.43 -23.45
C ASP A 15 -1.57 0.43 -24.04
N ASN A 16 -1.08 -0.53 -23.27
CA ASN A 16 -0.18 -1.57 -23.78
C ASN A 16 -0.98 -2.75 -24.37
N PHE A 17 -0.92 -2.93 -25.69
CA PHE A 17 -1.61 -4.00 -26.42
C PHE A 17 -0.68 -5.08 -27.00
N THR A 18 0.52 -5.23 -26.43
CA THR A 18 1.42 -6.33 -26.81
C THR A 18 0.77 -7.70 -26.55
N GLU A 19 1.21 -8.74 -27.27
CA GLU A 19 0.71 -10.10 -27.07
C GLU A 19 0.93 -10.60 -25.63
N GLN A 20 2.01 -10.14 -24.98
CA GLN A 20 2.26 -10.41 -23.56
C GLN A 20 1.19 -9.78 -22.66
N ALA A 21 0.86 -8.50 -22.87
CA ALA A 21 -0.17 -7.81 -22.09
C ALA A 21 -1.55 -8.45 -22.29
N LYS A 22 -1.93 -8.72 -23.54
CA LYS A 22 -3.18 -9.44 -23.88
C LYS A 22 -3.25 -10.81 -23.22
N ARG A 23 -2.16 -11.59 -23.25
CA ARG A 23 -2.07 -12.89 -22.59
C ARG A 23 -2.29 -12.77 -21.08
N HIS A 24 -1.66 -11.81 -20.41
CA HIS A 24 -1.81 -11.64 -18.96
C HIS A 24 -3.23 -11.24 -18.58
N ARG A 25 -3.88 -10.37 -19.37
CA ARG A 25 -5.29 -9.99 -19.14
C ARG A 25 -6.23 -11.17 -19.38
N ARG A 26 -6.06 -11.90 -20.49
CA ARG A 26 -6.89 -13.07 -20.87
C ARG A 26 -6.85 -14.17 -19.81
N TYR A 27 -5.66 -14.51 -19.32
CA TYR A 27 -5.47 -15.59 -18.35
C TYR A 27 -5.38 -15.10 -16.90
N LYS A 28 -5.62 -13.79 -16.67
CA LYS A 28 -5.58 -13.16 -15.35
C LYS A 28 -4.26 -13.40 -14.60
N LEU A 29 -3.14 -13.38 -15.32
CA LEU A 29 -1.81 -13.68 -14.80
C LEU A 29 -1.22 -12.48 -14.06
N CYS A 30 -0.48 -12.74 -12.99
CA CYS A 30 0.29 -11.73 -12.27
C CYS A 30 1.77 -11.83 -12.67
N PRO A 31 2.37 -10.77 -13.23
CA PRO A 31 3.78 -10.80 -13.63
C PRO A 31 4.75 -10.60 -12.45
N TYR A 32 4.25 -10.34 -11.23
CA TYR A 32 5.06 -9.90 -10.08
C TYR A 32 5.21 -10.98 -9.01
N TYR A 33 5.45 -12.23 -9.41
CA TYR A 33 5.73 -13.35 -8.50
C TYR A 33 4.70 -13.49 -7.36
N ASN A 34 3.42 -13.56 -7.74
CA ASN A 34 2.36 -13.88 -6.80
C ASN A 34 2.47 -15.33 -6.33
N LYS A 35 1.81 -15.67 -5.22
CA LYS A 35 1.82 -17.02 -4.63
C LYS A 35 1.40 -18.12 -5.62
N VAL A 36 0.53 -17.76 -6.55
CA VAL A 36 0.14 -18.56 -7.72
C VAL A 36 0.35 -17.71 -8.97
N PRO A 37 0.45 -18.29 -10.17
CA PRO A 37 0.64 -17.52 -11.41
C PRO A 37 -0.45 -16.46 -11.67
N ASN A 38 -1.66 -16.67 -11.15
CA ASN A 38 -2.80 -15.79 -11.36
C ASN A 38 -2.89 -14.67 -10.31
N CYS A 39 -3.58 -13.58 -10.66
CA CYS A 39 -3.98 -12.56 -9.71
C CYS A 39 -4.97 -13.14 -8.69
N THR A 40 -4.77 -12.79 -7.42
CA THR A 40 -5.61 -13.25 -6.30
C THR A 40 -6.34 -12.10 -5.59
N LYS A 41 -6.23 -10.86 -6.10
CA LYS A 41 -6.86 -9.68 -5.49
C LYS A 41 -8.39 -9.77 -5.58
N ASP A 42 -9.06 -9.46 -4.48
CA ASP A 42 -10.52 -9.57 -4.29
C ASP A 42 -11.01 -11.04 -4.28
N LYS A 43 -11.21 -11.67 -5.44
CA LYS A 43 -11.73 -13.04 -5.55
C LYS A 43 -10.91 -13.87 -6.52
N ALA A 44 -10.48 -15.08 -6.13
CA ALA A 44 -9.66 -15.94 -7.01
C ALA A 44 -10.36 -16.31 -8.34
N SER A 45 -11.68 -16.50 -8.35
CA SER A 45 -12.45 -16.80 -9.56
C SER A 45 -12.65 -15.58 -10.47
N ASN A 46 -12.68 -14.38 -9.88
CA ASN A 46 -12.95 -13.13 -10.57
C ASN A 46 -12.07 -11.99 -10.02
N PRO A 47 -10.73 -12.09 -10.21
CA PRO A 47 -9.81 -11.19 -9.54
C PRO A 47 -9.90 -9.77 -10.08
N LEU A 48 -9.74 -8.81 -9.18
CA LEU A 48 -9.60 -7.40 -9.52
C LEU A 48 -8.16 -7.14 -9.93
N GLY A 49 -7.89 -7.22 -11.24
CA GLY A 49 -6.56 -7.12 -11.83
C GLY A 49 -5.92 -5.72 -11.82
N VAL A 50 -6.42 -4.77 -11.03
CA VAL A 50 -5.89 -3.41 -10.98
C VAL A 50 -4.70 -3.35 -10.02
N CYS A 51 -3.49 -3.28 -10.59
CA CYS A 51 -2.23 -3.23 -9.84
C CYS A 51 -1.90 -1.80 -9.37
N SER A 52 -2.24 -0.80 -10.17
CA SER A 52 -2.07 0.62 -9.86
C SER A 52 -3.15 1.48 -10.51
N ILE A 53 -3.45 2.62 -9.90
CA ILE A 53 -4.40 3.63 -10.39
C ILE A 53 -3.66 4.92 -10.74
N TYR A 54 -4.22 5.77 -11.60
CA TYR A 54 -3.72 7.13 -11.75
C TYR A 54 -4.36 8.06 -10.72
N HIS A 55 -3.54 8.89 -10.09
CA HIS A 55 -4.00 9.98 -9.25
C HIS A 55 -3.08 11.19 -9.45
N LYS A 56 -3.67 12.32 -9.87
CA LYS A 56 -2.94 13.58 -10.16
C LYS A 56 -1.74 13.35 -11.10
N GLY A 57 -1.95 12.57 -12.17
CA GLY A 57 -0.93 12.27 -13.18
C GLY A 57 0.14 11.26 -12.77
N ARG A 58 0.06 10.66 -11.58
CA ARG A 58 1.03 9.65 -11.10
C ARG A 58 0.37 8.30 -10.90
N ALA A 59 1.10 7.22 -11.17
CA ALA A 59 0.64 5.86 -10.90
C ALA A 59 0.84 5.51 -9.42
N VAL A 60 -0.24 5.12 -8.75
CA VAL A 60 -0.28 4.75 -7.34
C VAL A 60 -0.56 3.25 -7.23
N ILE A 61 0.35 2.51 -6.61
CA ILE A 61 0.27 1.06 -6.40
C ILE A 61 -0.79 0.75 -5.36
N THR A 62 -1.76 -0.10 -5.76
CA THR A 62 -2.87 -0.55 -4.91
C THR A 62 -2.82 -2.05 -4.62
N CYS A 63 -1.71 -2.70 -4.98
CA CYS A 63 -1.48 -4.13 -4.77
C CYS A 63 -0.06 -4.32 -4.24
N PRO A 64 0.15 -4.89 -3.03
CA PRO A 64 1.49 -5.06 -2.47
C PRO A 64 2.39 -5.98 -3.30
N VAL A 65 1.81 -6.98 -3.97
CA VAL A 65 2.54 -7.90 -4.86
C VAL A 65 3.23 -7.15 -6.01
N ARG A 66 2.71 -5.99 -6.43
CA ARG A 66 3.34 -5.15 -7.46
C ARG A 66 4.76 -4.71 -7.10
N PHE A 67 5.10 -4.58 -5.82
CA PHE A 67 6.45 -4.21 -5.38
C PHE A 67 7.48 -5.33 -5.57
N ARG A 68 7.05 -6.58 -5.82
CA ARG A 68 7.95 -7.73 -6.04
C ARG A 68 8.54 -7.76 -7.45
N GLN A 69 8.38 -6.70 -8.24
CA GLN A 69 8.95 -6.62 -9.58
C GLN A 69 10.45 -6.89 -9.52
N ASP A 70 10.88 -7.89 -10.30
CA ASP A 70 12.28 -8.32 -10.44
C ASP A 70 12.99 -8.62 -9.10
N TRP A 71 12.22 -8.83 -8.02
CA TRP A 71 12.72 -8.97 -6.65
C TRP A 71 13.62 -7.82 -6.16
N LEU A 72 13.52 -6.63 -6.77
CA LEU A 72 14.34 -5.45 -6.44
C LEU A 72 14.28 -5.10 -4.95
N ILE A 73 13.08 -5.22 -4.34
CA ILE A 73 12.90 -4.93 -2.91
C ILE A 73 13.68 -5.91 -2.02
N ALA A 74 13.86 -7.16 -2.47
CA ALA A 74 14.60 -8.17 -1.72
C ALA A 74 16.10 -7.92 -1.82
N GLU A 75 16.59 -7.56 -3.01
CA GLU A 75 17.98 -7.18 -3.26
C GLU A 75 18.40 -5.96 -2.43
N HIS A 76 17.62 -4.87 -2.49
CA HIS A 76 17.89 -3.67 -1.71
C HIS A 76 17.81 -3.93 -0.20
N ALA A 77 16.88 -4.78 0.25
CA ALA A 77 16.78 -5.19 1.65
C ALA A 77 18.00 -5.99 2.11
N ALA A 78 18.45 -6.96 1.31
CA ALA A 78 19.62 -7.75 1.62
C ALA A 78 20.89 -6.89 1.75
N SER A 79 21.11 -5.95 0.83
CA SER A 79 22.21 -4.97 0.93
C SER A 79 22.12 -4.16 2.22
N TYR A 80 20.92 -3.70 2.62
CA TYR A 80 20.74 -2.95 3.86
C TYR A 80 21.02 -3.79 5.12
N PHE A 81 20.57 -5.04 5.16
CA PHE A 81 20.69 -5.89 6.34
C PHE A 81 22.10 -6.48 6.50
N PHE A 82 22.70 -6.98 5.42
CA PHE A 82 23.88 -7.85 5.48
C PHE A 82 25.09 -7.33 4.70
N GLY A 83 24.91 -6.32 3.83
CA GLY A 83 25.95 -5.90 2.88
C GLY A 83 25.97 -6.75 1.60
N GLU A 84 26.96 -6.54 0.73
CA GLU A 84 26.97 -7.08 -0.64
C GLU A 84 27.54 -8.51 -0.76
N GLU A 85 28.33 -8.98 0.20
CA GLU A 85 29.07 -10.25 0.10
C GLU A 85 28.46 -11.41 0.91
N THR A 86 27.19 -11.30 1.31
CA THR A 86 26.53 -12.31 2.15
C THR A 86 25.63 -13.23 1.30
N ASN A 87 25.72 -14.55 1.51
CA ASN A 87 24.74 -15.49 0.98
C ASN A 87 23.37 -15.28 1.66
N TRP A 88 22.34 -14.98 0.88
CA TRP A 88 21.00 -14.71 1.40
C TRP A 88 19.89 -15.35 0.56
N THR A 89 18.72 -15.51 1.18
CA THR A 89 17.48 -15.89 0.51
C THR A 89 16.30 -15.13 1.11
N SER A 90 15.15 -15.15 0.45
CA SER A 90 13.91 -14.54 0.93
C SER A 90 12.86 -15.59 1.26
N LEU A 91 12.18 -15.41 2.39
CA LEU A 91 11.06 -16.24 2.84
C LEU A 91 9.82 -15.36 2.93
N THR A 92 8.75 -15.69 2.22
CA THR A 92 7.51 -14.90 2.21
C THR A 92 6.46 -15.45 3.16
N GLU A 93 5.61 -14.58 3.72
CA GLU A 93 4.47 -14.93 4.59
C GLU A 93 4.88 -15.71 5.87
N VAL A 94 5.97 -15.30 6.52
CA VAL A 94 6.51 -15.98 7.72
C VAL A 94 5.68 -15.59 8.95
N ARG A 95 5.12 -16.58 9.66
CA ARG A 95 4.32 -16.35 10.87
C ARG A 95 5.19 -15.91 12.04
N LEU A 96 4.86 -14.75 12.62
CA LEU A 96 5.46 -14.21 13.83
C LEU A 96 4.59 -14.54 15.04
N LYS A 97 5.23 -14.92 16.16
CA LYS A 97 4.55 -15.20 17.43
C LYS A 97 4.97 -14.21 18.50
N ASP A 98 4.03 -13.87 19.39
CA ASP A 98 4.30 -13.11 20.61
C ASP A 98 4.98 -14.00 21.68
N ALA A 99 5.37 -13.40 22.81
CA ALA A 99 6.00 -14.10 23.92
C ALA A 99 5.14 -15.24 24.52
N ASN A 100 3.81 -15.21 24.31
CA ASN A 100 2.88 -16.26 24.75
C ASN A 100 2.63 -17.31 23.66
N GLY A 101 3.38 -17.27 22.56
CA GLY A 101 3.23 -18.19 21.43
C GLY A 101 2.02 -17.92 20.54
N ARG A 102 1.26 -16.82 20.76
CA ARG A 102 0.10 -16.44 19.94
C ARG A 102 0.55 -15.72 18.68
N SER A 103 -0.26 -15.77 17.63
CA SER A 103 0.08 -15.12 16.36
C SER A 103 0.10 -13.60 16.49
N ALA A 104 1.23 -12.96 16.19
CA ALA A 104 1.36 -11.50 16.03
C ALA A 104 1.12 -11.05 14.57
N GLY A 105 0.90 -12.01 13.66
CA GLY A 105 0.69 -11.78 12.23
C GLY A 105 1.74 -12.52 11.38
N ASN A 106 1.70 -12.31 10.06
CA ASN A 106 2.72 -12.82 9.16
C ASN A 106 3.56 -11.66 8.63
N ILE A 107 4.87 -11.78 8.67
CA ILE A 107 5.78 -10.83 8.00
C ILE A 107 5.70 -11.08 6.49
N ASP A 108 5.58 -10.02 5.71
CA ASP A 108 5.42 -10.12 4.25
C ASP A 108 6.61 -10.85 3.61
N MET A 109 7.82 -10.45 3.98
CA MET A 109 9.06 -11.06 3.53
C MET A 109 10.14 -10.97 4.63
N VAL A 110 10.87 -12.06 4.83
CA VAL A 110 12.03 -12.13 5.72
C VAL A 110 13.24 -12.49 4.88
N LEU A 111 14.28 -11.66 4.94
CA LEU A 111 15.57 -11.93 4.32
C LEU A 111 16.43 -12.66 5.33
N VAL A 112 17.06 -13.75 4.92
CA VAL A 112 17.84 -14.63 5.80
C VAL A 112 19.23 -14.79 5.21
N ALA A 113 20.24 -14.44 6.01
CA ALA A 113 21.64 -14.74 5.73
C ALA A 113 21.99 -16.15 6.26
N TYR A 114 22.77 -16.93 5.51
CA TYR A 114 23.14 -18.29 5.90
C TYR A 114 24.57 -18.67 5.48
N ASP A 115 25.16 -19.63 6.18
CA ASP A 115 26.49 -20.18 5.85
C ASP A 115 26.43 -21.25 4.74
N ASP A 116 27.59 -21.74 4.29
CA ASP A 116 27.68 -22.75 3.22
C ASP A 116 26.99 -24.09 3.54
N ARG A 117 26.58 -24.30 4.80
CA ARG A 117 25.84 -25.50 5.24
C ARG A 117 24.34 -25.23 5.41
N GLY A 118 23.88 -24.02 5.09
CA GLY A 118 22.48 -23.61 5.22
C GLY A 118 22.08 -23.22 6.64
N LYS A 119 23.02 -22.99 7.56
CA LYS A 119 22.70 -22.51 8.92
C LYS A 119 22.44 -21.00 8.87
N ILE A 120 21.31 -20.58 9.43
CA ILE A 120 20.95 -19.16 9.55
C ILE A 120 21.97 -18.43 10.42
N LEU A 121 22.49 -17.33 9.90
CA LEU A 121 23.44 -16.42 10.56
C LEU A 121 22.71 -15.19 11.11
N ASP A 122 21.87 -14.55 10.29
CA ASP A 122 21.08 -13.39 10.67
C ASP A 122 19.82 -13.26 9.80
N PHE A 123 18.91 -12.35 10.17
CA PHE A 123 17.73 -12.02 9.37
C PHE A 123 17.28 -10.56 9.52
N GLY A 124 16.58 -10.06 8.51
CA GLY A 124 15.88 -8.79 8.54
C GLY A 124 14.47 -8.91 7.96
N SER A 125 13.57 -8.03 8.36
CA SER A 125 12.16 -8.06 7.92
C SER A 125 11.87 -6.99 6.88
N VAL A 126 11.10 -7.34 5.86
CA VAL A 126 10.56 -6.41 4.87
C VAL A 126 9.03 -6.40 5.01
N GLU A 127 8.46 -5.23 5.26
CA GLU A 127 7.01 -4.99 5.27
C GLU A 127 6.66 -4.07 4.10
N VAL A 128 5.67 -4.47 3.29
CA VAL A 128 5.27 -3.75 2.08
C VAL A 128 3.90 -3.13 2.30
N GLN A 129 3.80 -1.80 2.15
CA GLN A 129 2.52 -1.11 2.25
C GLN A 129 2.14 -0.45 0.93
N ALA A 130 1.21 -1.10 0.21
CA ALA A 130 0.48 -0.49 -0.90
C ALA A 130 -0.65 0.43 -0.41
N VAL A 131 -1.18 1.25 -1.32
CA VAL A 131 -2.16 2.28 -0.98
C VAL A 131 -3.58 1.71 -1.06
N TYR A 132 -4.34 1.94 0.01
CA TYR A 132 -5.79 1.76 0.03
C TYR A 132 -6.46 2.75 -0.90
N ILE A 133 -7.62 2.38 -1.41
CA ILE A 133 -8.42 3.27 -2.26
C ILE A 133 -9.82 3.42 -1.66
N SER A 134 -10.40 4.60 -1.86
CA SER A 134 -11.84 4.85 -1.77
C SER A 134 -12.45 4.89 -3.18
N GLY A 135 -13.78 4.85 -3.29
CA GLY A 135 -14.48 4.82 -4.59
C GLY A 135 -14.58 3.42 -5.18
N ASN A 136 -15.03 3.33 -6.45
CA ASN A 136 -15.29 2.07 -7.13
C ASN A 136 -14.28 1.86 -8.26
N VAL A 137 -13.32 0.97 -8.00
CA VAL A 137 -12.35 0.54 -9.02
C VAL A 137 -12.83 -0.64 -9.85
N ARG A 138 -13.87 -1.35 -9.39
CA ARG A 138 -14.37 -2.58 -10.02
C ARG A 138 -15.04 -2.28 -11.35
N GLU A 139 -15.93 -1.28 -11.38
CA GLU A 139 -16.66 -0.87 -12.57
C GLU A 139 -15.75 -0.41 -13.72
N PRO A 140 -14.79 0.52 -13.53
CA PRO A 140 -13.85 0.87 -14.59
C PRO A 140 -13.01 -0.32 -15.02
N PHE A 141 -12.62 -1.22 -14.10
CA PHE A 141 -11.88 -2.43 -14.44
C PHE A 141 -12.68 -3.39 -15.33
N GLU A 142 -13.95 -3.63 -15.02
CA GLU A 142 -14.81 -4.51 -15.82
C GLU A 142 -15.05 -3.95 -17.21
N ARG A 143 -15.31 -2.64 -17.30
CA ARG A 143 -15.47 -1.94 -18.57
C ARG A 143 -14.20 -1.98 -19.41
N TYR A 144 -13.04 -1.83 -18.79
CA TYR A 144 -11.76 -1.99 -19.48
C TYR A 144 -11.60 -3.41 -20.02
N ILE A 145 -11.85 -4.44 -19.20
CA ILE A 145 -11.66 -5.83 -19.62
C ILE A 145 -12.65 -6.26 -20.72
N SER A 146 -13.86 -5.67 -20.78
CA SER A 146 -14.82 -5.99 -21.84
C SER A 146 -14.43 -5.45 -23.21
N ALA A 147 -13.79 -4.28 -23.28
CA ALA A 147 -13.37 -3.66 -24.53
C ALA A 147 -12.08 -2.81 -24.33
N PRO A 148 -10.91 -3.45 -24.16
CA PRO A 148 -9.65 -2.74 -23.90
C PRO A 148 -9.30 -1.72 -24.99
N GLU A 149 -9.59 -2.04 -26.25
CA GLU A 149 -9.27 -1.21 -27.42
C GLU A 149 -10.12 0.07 -27.48
N GLU A 150 -11.28 0.10 -26.83
CA GLU A 150 -12.16 1.28 -26.76
C GLU A 150 -11.82 2.20 -25.58
N TRP A 151 -10.91 1.78 -24.69
CA TRP A 151 -10.65 2.43 -23.41
C TRP A 151 -10.25 3.90 -23.52
N GLU A 152 -9.46 4.24 -24.53
CA GLU A 152 -8.98 5.61 -24.75
C GLU A 152 -10.11 6.56 -25.17
N ASN A 153 -11.20 6.02 -25.74
CA ASN A 153 -12.33 6.77 -26.30
C ASN A 153 -13.52 6.86 -25.34
N ILE A 154 -13.38 6.42 -24.09
CA ILE A 154 -14.46 6.47 -23.11
C ILE A 154 -14.78 7.90 -22.72
N ASP A 155 -16.07 8.21 -22.71
CA ASP A 155 -16.60 9.43 -22.09
C ASP A 155 -16.53 9.32 -20.56
N TRP A 156 -15.43 9.83 -20.03
CA TRP A 156 -15.09 9.82 -18.62
C TRP A 156 -16.03 10.64 -17.73
N SER A 157 -16.75 11.61 -18.29
CA SER A 157 -17.69 12.44 -17.54
C SER A 157 -18.80 11.60 -16.89
N LYS A 158 -19.14 10.46 -17.51
CA LYS A 158 -20.15 9.51 -17.03
C LYS A 158 -19.69 8.59 -15.90
N LEU A 159 -18.38 8.51 -15.66
CA LEU A 159 -17.78 7.66 -14.62
C LEU A 159 -17.23 8.48 -13.43
N GLY A 160 -17.28 9.82 -13.50
CA GLY A 160 -16.68 10.77 -12.57
C GLY A 160 -16.95 10.49 -11.09
N THR A 161 -18.18 10.12 -10.75
CA THR A 161 -18.64 9.88 -9.38
C THR A 161 -18.02 8.64 -8.73
N TYR A 162 -17.49 7.72 -9.54
CA TYR A 162 -16.99 6.42 -9.09
C TYR A 162 -15.46 6.31 -9.06
N TYR A 163 -14.75 7.41 -9.34
CA TYR A 163 -13.29 7.36 -9.47
C TYR A 163 -12.60 6.82 -8.22
N PRO A 164 -11.70 5.84 -8.38
CA PRO A 164 -10.90 5.40 -7.26
C PRO A 164 -9.89 6.50 -6.87
N HIS A 165 -9.83 6.81 -5.59
CA HIS A 165 -8.87 7.76 -5.03
C HIS A 165 -7.99 7.08 -3.99
N PRO A 166 -6.69 7.40 -3.91
CA PRO A 166 -5.82 6.88 -2.86
C PRO A 166 -6.25 7.41 -1.49
N ASP A 167 -6.59 6.49 -0.60
CA ASP A 167 -6.84 6.76 0.82
C ASP A 167 -5.53 6.55 1.61
N TYR A 168 -4.64 7.53 1.50
CA TYR A 168 -3.36 7.53 2.22
C TYR A 168 -3.54 7.51 3.74
N LEU A 169 -4.61 8.14 4.25
CA LEU A 169 -4.87 8.22 5.69
C LEU A 169 -5.25 6.85 6.27
N SER A 170 -6.14 6.10 5.60
CA SER A 170 -6.42 4.72 6.00
C SER A 170 -5.22 3.82 5.76
N SER A 171 -4.44 4.03 4.70
CA SER A 171 -3.20 3.28 4.43
C SER A 171 -2.19 3.39 5.57
N SER A 172 -2.04 4.58 6.17
CA SER A 172 -1.18 4.77 7.33
C SER A 172 -1.85 4.24 8.61
N ARG A 173 -3.02 4.77 8.97
CA ARG A 173 -3.64 4.54 10.29
C ARG A 173 -4.18 3.13 10.50
N LYS A 174 -4.76 2.51 9.48
CA LYS A 174 -5.43 1.20 9.59
C LYS A 174 -4.53 0.04 9.19
N ARG A 175 -3.37 0.30 8.60
CA ARG A 175 -2.49 -0.74 8.06
C ARG A 175 -1.05 -0.57 8.50
N LEU A 176 -0.35 0.45 8.00
CA LEU A 176 1.08 0.63 8.28
C LEU A 176 1.37 0.69 9.79
N ILE A 177 0.72 1.61 10.51
CA ILE A 177 0.96 1.82 11.94
C ILE A 177 0.72 0.54 12.75
N PRO A 178 -0.42 -0.17 12.61
CA PRO A 178 -0.60 -1.46 13.27
C PRO A 178 0.50 -2.48 12.96
N GLN A 179 0.95 -2.61 11.70
CA GLN A 179 2.03 -3.56 11.38
C GLN A 179 3.32 -3.21 12.10
N LEU A 180 3.70 -1.92 12.09
CA LEU A 180 4.87 -1.43 12.79
C LEU A 180 4.76 -1.70 14.29
N LEU A 181 3.65 -1.32 14.94
CA LEU A 181 3.49 -1.49 16.38
C LEU A 181 3.47 -2.97 16.82
N TYR A 182 2.73 -3.84 16.14
CA TYR A 182 2.56 -5.23 16.59
C TYR A 182 3.72 -6.14 16.20
N LYS A 183 4.17 -6.09 14.95
CA LYS A 183 5.27 -6.95 14.48
C LYS A 183 6.62 -6.28 14.68
N GLY A 184 6.69 -5.00 14.33
CA GLY A 184 7.94 -4.25 14.36
C GLY A 184 8.50 -4.11 15.77
N THR A 185 7.67 -4.08 16.81
CA THR A 185 8.16 -3.99 18.20
C THR A 185 8.88 -5.27 18.61
N ILE A 186 8.32 -6.44 18.25
CA ILE A 186 8.95 -7.74 18.49
C ILE A 186 10.30 -7.82 17.76
N LEU A 187 10.32 -7.42 16.49
CA LEU A 187 11.54 -7.42 15.67
C LEU A 187 12.61 -6.48 16.23
N ARG A 188 12.20 -5.30 16.72
CA ARG A 188 13.06 -4.34 17.40
C ARG A 188 13.62 -4.92 18.70
N GLU A 189 12.80 -5.57 19.52
CA GLU A 189 13.25 -6.24 20.77
C GLU A 189 14.30 -7.33 20.50
N TRP A 190 14.23 -7.99 19.34
CA TRP A 190 15.25 -8.94 18.88
C TRP A 190 16.47 -8.28 18.23
N ASN A 191 16.56 -6.96 18.26
CA ASN A 191 17.60 -6.15 17.62
C ASN A 191 17.72 -6.43 16.12
N LYS A 192 16.58 -6.63 15.44
CA LYS A 192 16.55 -6.89 14.00
C LYS A 192 16.18 -5.64 13.22
N LYS A 193 16.97 -5.38 12.19
CA LYS A 193 16.73 -4.30 11.22
C LYS A 193 15.48 -4.61 10.40
N GLN A 194 14.77 -3.54 10.06
CA GLN A 194 13.52 -3.62 9.32
C GLN A 194 13.60 -2.72 8.10
N MET A 195 12.99 -3.15 7.00
CA MET A 195 12.80 -2.32 5.82
C MET A 195 11.31 -2.15 5.55
N ILE A 196 10.88 -0.91 5.40
CA ILE A 196 9.50 -0.57 5.05
C ILE A 196 9.47 -0.10 3.61
N VAL A 197 8.73 -0.81 2.78
CA VAL A 197 8.64 -0.56 1.34
C VAL A 197 7.32 0.11 1.02
N VAL A 198 7.41 1.34 0.53
CA VAL A 198 6.26 2.20 0.21
C VAL A 198 6.51 2.98 -1.06
N GLN A 199 5.45 3.49 -1.67
CA GLN A 199 5.62 4.51 -2.68
C GLN A 199 5.98 5.85 -2.06
N LYS A 200 6.83 6.61 -2.74
CA LYS A 200 7.20 7.98 -2.35
C LYS A 200 5.96 8.85 -2.12
N SER A 201 4.96 8.76 -2.99
CA SER A 201 3.72 9.55 -2.87
C SER A 201 2.91 9.24 -1.61
N PHE A 202 3.03 8.03 -1.05
CA PHE A 202 2.42 7.69 0.23
C PHE A 202 3.29 8.18 1.39
N PHE A 203 4.60 7.97 1.32
CA PHE A 203 5.54 8.44 2.35
C PHE A 203 5.48 9.96 2.54
N ASP A 204 5.37 10.73 1.45
CA ASP A 204 5.25 12.19 1.48
C ASP A 204 4.01 12.69 2.25
N THR A 205 3.02 11.82 2.54
CA THR A 205 1.86 12.15 3.38
C THR A 205 2.09 11.93 4.87
N LEU A 206 3.16 11.22 5.25
CA LEU A 206 3.54 11.01 6.63
C LEU A 206 4.17 12.29 7.20
N PRO A 207 4.13 12.51 8.52
CA PRO A 207 4.90 13.58 9.13
C PRO A 207 6.39 13.37 8.86
N LYS A 208 7.15 14.48 8.80
CA LYS A 208 8.60 14.42 8.63
C LYS A 208 9.21 13.60 9.76
N LEU A 209 9.85 12.48 9.40
CA LEU A 209 10.48 11.55 10.33
C LEU A 209 11.89 12.01 10.70
N PRO A 210 12.33 11.88 11.96
CA PRO A 210 13.71 12.07 12.36
C PRO A 210 14.63 11.09 11.62
N GLN A 211 15.64 11.61 10.93
CA GLN A 211 16.57 10.81 10.13
C GLN A 211 17.89 10.62 10.86
N VAL A 212 18.51 9.46 10.68
CA VAL A 212 19.83 9.10 11.21
C VAL A 212 20.69 8.51 10.11
N GLU A 213 21.98 8.30 10.37
CA GLU A 213 22.86 7.61 9.43
C GLU A 213 22.49 6.13 9.27
N ARG A 214 22.84 5.53 8.13
CA ARG A 214 22.54 4.11 7.81
C ARG A 214 23.02 3.15 8.91
N SER A 215 24.20 3.42 9.49
CA SER A 215 24.81 2.59 10.54
C SER A 215 24.02 2.61 11.86
N GLU A 216 23.33 3.71 12.16
CA GLU A 216 22.55 3.91 13.39
C GLU A 216 21.08 3.52 13.23
N SER A 217 20.67 3.16 12.01
CA SER A 217 19.27 2.94 11.67
C SER A 217 18.75 1.58 12.14
N GLU A 218 17.52 1.60 12.64
CA GLU A 218 16.73 0.40 12.96
C GLU A 218 15.71 0.11 11.85
N ILE A 219 15.28 1.15 11.13
CA ILE A 219 14.38 1.07 9.99
C ILE A 219 15.00 1.78 8.77
N ALA A 220 14.99 1.12 7.62
CA ALA A 220 15.15 1.74 6.31
C ALA A 220 13.78 1.86 5.61
N TRP A 221 13.41 3.07 5.20
CA TRP A 221 12.22 3.34 4.41
C TRP A 221 12.63 3.43 2.94
N SER A 222 12.41 2.35 2.18
CA SER A 222 12.70 2.33 0.75
C SER A 222 11.52 2.90 -0.02
N LEU A 223 11.74 4.06 -0.63
CA LEU A 223 10.73 4.83 -1.33
C LEU A 223 10.82 4.53 -2.82
N TYR A 224 9.73 4.00 -3.38
CA TYR A 224 9.68 3.67 -4.79
C TYR A 224 8.73 4.58 -5.58
N THR A 225 9.03 4.74 -6.86
CA THR A 225 8.17 5.37 -7.86
C THR A 225 7.82 4.36 -8.94
N LEU A 226 6.79 4.68 -9.73
CA LEU A 226 6.49 3.99 -10.99
C LEU A 226 6.77 4.94 -12.13
N GLU A 227 7.74 4.60 -12.97
CA GLU A 227 8.16 5.42 -14.10
C GLU A 227 7.82 4.73 -15.42
N ARG A 228 7.31 5.50 -16.38
CA ARG A 228 7.02 4.98 -17.72
C ARG A 228 8.33 4.78 -18.46
N GLN A 229 8.61 3.54 -18.82
CA GLN A 229 9.71 3.17 -19.71
C GLN A 229 9.11 2.37 -20.85
N GLU A 230 9.21 2.93 -22.07
CA GLU A 230 8.56 2.39 -23.26
C GLU A 230 7.04 2.16 -23.02
N ASN A 231 6.61 0.89 -23.13
CA ASN A 231 5.21 0.47 -22.99
C ASN A 231 4.88 -0.07 -21.59
N ASN A 232 5.75 0.08 -20.60
CA ASN A 232 5.56 -0.46 -19.25
C ASN A 232 5.79 0.59 -18.17
N LEU A 233 5.25 0.35 -16.97
CA LEU A 233 5.65 1.06 -15.76
C LEU A 233 6.71 0.22 -15.04
N LYS A 234 7.85 0.82 -14.74
CA LYS A 234 8.94 0.19 -13.99
C LYS A 234 8.98 0.73 -12.57
N LEU A 235 9.18 -0.17 -11.62
CA LEU A 235 9.45 0.15 -10.23
C LEU A 235 10.88 0.66 -10.10
N ILE A 236 11.05 1.91 -9.64
CA ILE A 236 12.34 2.56 -9.48
C ILE A 236 12.50 2.94 -8.01
N LEU A 237 13.68 2.65 -7.44
CA LEU A 237 14.03 3.13 -6.10
C LEU A 237 14.38 4.61 -6.21
N ASP A 238 13.58 5.47 -5.57
CA ASP A 238 13.77 6.92 -5.57
C ASP A 238 14.75 7.34 -4.47
N ASN A 239 14.53 6.84 -3.24
CA ASN A 239 15.36 7.17 -2.10
C ASN A 239 15.23 6.13 -0.97
N VAL A 240 16.18 6.14 -0.04
CA VAL A 240 16.11 5.38 1.22
C VAL A 240 16.26 6.34 2.39
N ILE A 241 15.26 6.37 3.28
CA ILE A 241 15.30 7.17 4.51
C ILE A 241 15.59 6.26 5.70
N TYR A 242 16.58 6.64 6.51
CA TYR A 242 17.01 5.85 7.67
C TYR A 242 16.51 6.49 8.96
N THR A 243 15.92 5.69 9.84
CA THR A 243 15.33 6.19 11.10
C THR A 243 15.60 5.24 12.27
N LYS A 244 15.59 5.78 13.49
CA LYS A 244 15.37 4.98 14.69
C LYS A 244 13.90 4.62 14.80
N TYR A 245 13.62 3.42 15.29
CA TYR A 245 12.28 2.83 15.26
C TYR A 245 11.27 3.59 16.11
N TRP A 246 11.58 3.91 17.38
CA TRP A 246 10.62 4.64 18.23
C TRP A 246 10.50 6.11 17.84
N GLU A 247 11.57 6.74 17.35
CA GLU A 247 11.51 8.11 16.86
C GLU A 247 10.58 8.24 15.64
N ALA A 248 10.67 7.30 14.69
CA ALA A 248 9.77 7.26 13.55
C ALA A 248 8.33 6.97 13.96
N ILE A 249 8.09 5.95 14.77
CA ILE A 249 6.73 5.54 15.14
C ILE A 249 6.05 6.61 15.99
N ASN A 250 6.72 7.14 17.02
CA ASN A 250 6.15 8.18 17.87
C ASN A 250 5.76 9.41 17.06
N GLN A 251 6.59 9.77 16.07
CA GLN A 251 6.28 10.87 15.16
C GLN A 251 5.04 10.61 14.30
N ILE A 252 4.84 9.37 13.84
CA ILE A 252 3.67 8.99 13.00
C ILE A 252 2.38 8.91 13.84
N VAL A 253 2.44 8.37 15.05
CA VAL A 253 1.25 8.11 15.88
C VAL A 253 0.82 9.31 16.73
N THR A 254 1.68 10.32 16.89
CA THR A 254 1.37 11.51 17.70
C THR A 254 0.81 12.62 16.79
N PRO A 255 -0.53 12.81 16.75
CA PRO A 255 -1.11 13.92 16.00
C PRO A 255 -0.67 15.26 16.61
N LYS A 256 -0.44 16.25 15.74
CA LYS A 256 -0.26 17.63 16.19
C LYS A 256 -1.63 18.26 16.39
N SER A 257 -1.85 18.87 17.56
CA SER A 257 -3.07 19.61 17.83
C SER A 257 -3.20 20.79 16.87
N GLY A 258 -4.36 20.91 16.22
CA GLY A 258 -4.75 22.14 15.54
C GLY A 258 -5.17 23.22 16.54
N GLN A 259 -5.51 24.40 16.04
CA GLN A 259 -6.14 25.45 16.84
C GLN A 259 -7.53 25.01 17.26
N VAL A 260 -7.84 25.15 18.56
CA VAL A 260 -9.14 24.71 19.11
C VAL A 260 -10.28 25.59 18.60
N GLU A 261 -9.97 26.85 18.29
CA GLU A 261 -10.87 27.87 17.77
C GLU A 261 -11.52 27.42 16.46
N SER A 262 -10.75 26.87 15.53
CA SER A 262 -11.28 26.32 14.27
C SER A 262 -12.26 25.17 14.50
N PHE A 263 -12.05 24.37 15.55
CA PHE A 263 -13.00 23.32 15.90
C PHE A 263 -14.25 23.87 16.56
N ILE A 264 -14.12 24.88 17.42
CA ILE A 264 -15.25 25.59 18.04
C ILE A 264 -16.15 26.22 16.98
N GLU A 265 -15.59 26.84 15.92
CA GLU A 265 -16.38 27.39 14.81
C GLU A 265 -17.25 26.33 14.11
N VAL A 266 -16.67 25.15 13.85
CA VAL A 266 -17.42 24.01 13.28
C VAL A 266 -18.53 23.54 14.22
N LEU A 267 -18.27 23.52 15.54
CA LEU A 267 -19.29 23.17 16.52
C LEU A 267 -20.42 24.20 16.55
N GLN A 268 -20.10 25.49 16.52
CA GLN A 268 -21.09 26.56 16.52
C GLN A 268 -21.97 26.48 15.28
N GLN A 269 -21.40 26.31 14.09
CA GLN A 269 -22.17 26.13 12.85
C GLN A 269 -23.14 24.93 12.91
N LYS A 270 -22.70 23.82 13.51
CA LYS A 270 -23.57 22.64 13.68
C LYS A 270 -24.67 22.86 14.71
N LEU A 271 -24.35 23.56 15.81
CA LEU A 271 -25.30 23.89 16.85
C LEU A 271 -26.38 24.85 16.31
N ASP A 272 -25.98 25.91 15.61
CA ASP A 272 -26.89 26.87 15.00
C ASP A 272 -27.84 26.17 14.02
N ALA A 273 -27.31 25.29 13.16
CA ALA A 273 -28.13 24.50 12.23
C ALA A 273 -29.13 23.55 12.93
N GLN A 274 -28.83 23.08 14.15
CA GLN A 274 -29.76 22.28 14.95
C GLN A 274 -30.79 23.12 15.70
N LEU A 275 -30.45 24.36 16.06
CA LEU A 275 -31.35 25.27 16.77
C LEU A 275 -32.31 25.98 15.80
N ASP A 276 -31.88 26.24 14.57
CA ASP A 276 -32.69 26.90 13.52
C ASP A 276 -33.66 25.94 12.80
N ASN A 277 -33.43 24.61 12.90
CA ASN A 277 -34.35 23.60 12.37
C ASN A 277 -35.13 22.97 13.54
N PRO A 278 -36.48 22.98 13.55
CA PRO A 278 -37.24 22.30 14.60
C PRO A 278 -36.88 20.81 14.62
N PRO A 279 -36.74 20.19 15.80
CA PRO A 279 -36.43 18.76 15.88
C PRO A 279 -37.53 17.96 15.20
N ASP A 280 -37.12 17.08 14.27
CA ASP A 280 -38.00 16.13 13.60
C ASP A 280 -38.39 15.05 14.62
N ASN A 281 -39.30 15.40 15.52
CA ASN A 281 -39.87 14.49 16.48
C ASN A 281 -40.79 13.54 15.71
N GLN A 282 -40.29 12.36 15.33
CA GLN A 282 -41.18 11.23 15.07
C GLN A 282 -41.96 10.96 16.36
N THR A 283 -43.20 11.41 16.40
CA THR A 283 -44.11 11.12 17.49
C THR A 283 -44.42 9.63 17.54
N ILE A 284 -44.51 9.07 18.75
CA ILE A 284 -44.86 7.67 19.08
C ILE A 284 -46.17 7.16 18.42
N LEU A 285 -46.94 8.05 17.77
CA LEU A 285 -48.16 7.72 17.03
C LEU A 285 -47.92 7.03 15.67
N ASP A 286 -46.68 6.99 15.17
CA ASP A 286 -46.35 6.28 13.91
C ASP A 286 -45.94 4.81 14.12
N ILE A 287 -46.10 4.27 15.34
CA ILE A 287 -45.95 2.83 15.60
C ILE A 287 -47.28 2.16 15.19
N PRO A 288 -47.30 1.25 14.20
CA PRO A 288 -48.51 0.48 13.90
C PRO A 288 -48.88 -0.34 15.14
N LEU A 289 -50.07 -0.11 15.68
CA LEU A 289 -50.68 -1.03 16.65
C LEU A 289 -51.11 -2.28 15.88
N GLN A 290 -50.28 -3.33 16.01
CA GLN A 290 -50.44 -4.73 15.56
C GLN A 290 -50.55 -4.98 14.05
#